data_AF-A0A7X3WXM9-F1
#
_entry.id   AF-A0A7X3WXM9-F1
#
_cell.length_a   1.000
_cell.length_b   1.000
_cell.length_c   1.000
_cell.angle_alpha   90.00
_cell.angle_beta   90.00
_cell.angle_gamma   90.00
#
_symmetry.space_group_name_H-M   'P 1'
#
loop_
_entity.id
_entity.type
_entity.pdbx_description
1 polymer ?
#
loop_
_entity_poly.entity_id
_entity_poly.type
_entity_poly.pdbx_seq_one_letter_code
_entity_poly.pdbx_strand_id
1 'polypeptide(L)'
;MKPPERMGSNRWLETCVDATFTAPVDQNNRDLLLAALGIFGGLVYEPQMIKQLLPEGIMQESPFFREYIQEAEERGLERGLERGLERGLERGQKKCAIDLILELLSEQFQSEAIQTLKPDLERIDDLDRLKQLLRAVPKTPSLEAFTKSVREI
;
A
#
# COMPACT_ATOMS: atom_id res chain seq x y z
N MET A 1 -30.52 16.11 1.57
CA MET A 1 -30.22 14.74 1.11
C MET A 1 -31.03 13.66 1.80
N LYS A 2 -31.45 13.76 3.08
CA LYS A 2 -32.34 12.75 3.68
C LYS A 2 -33.68 12.65 2.93
N PRO A 3 -34.22 11.43 2.73
CA PRO A 3 -35.50 11.24 2.05
C PRO A 3 -36.67 11.73 2.90
N PRO A 4 -37.73 12.30 2.29
CA PRO A 4 -39.00 12.57 2.96
C PRO A 4 -39.64 11.28 3.52
N GLU A 5 -40.42 11.40 4.61
CA GLU A 5 -41.02 10.25 5.33
C GLU A 5 -41.83 9.29 4.45
N ARG A 6 -42.37 9.76 3.32
CA ARG A 6 -43.21 8.97 2.40
C ARG A 6 -42.50 8.54 1.12
N MET A 7 -41.18 8.73 1.01
CA MET A 7 -40.42 8.40 -0.19
C MET A 7 -39.24 7.48 0.15
N GLY A 8 -39.09 6.40 -0.63
CA GLY A 8 -37.96 5.50 -0.50
C GLY A 8 -36.63 6.18 -0.87
N SER A 9 -35.56 5.82 -0.16
CA SER A 9 -34.19 6.34 -0.33
C SER A 9 -33.73 6.38 -1.79
N ASN A 10 -33.89 5.26 -2.53
CA ASN A 10 -33.45 5.17 -3.92
C ASN A 10 -34.19 6.17 -4.82
N ARG A 11 -35.52 6.22 -4.72
CA ARG A 11 -36.35 7.14 -5.51
C ARG A 11 -36.06 8.60 -5.21
N TRP A 12 -35.77 8.91 -3.95
CA TRP A 12 -35.41 10.28 -3.57
C TRP A 12 -34.03 10.68 -4.09
N LEU A 13 -33.05 9.77 -4.06
CA LEU A 13 -31.74 10.00 -4.64
C LEU A 13 -31.83 10.18 -6.17
N GLU A 14 -32.58 9.34 -6.88
CA GLU A 14 -32.91 9.51 -8.30
C GLU A 14 -33.49 10.91 -8.58
N THR A 15 -34.48 11.34 -7.78
CA THR A 15 -35.09 12.67 -7.91
C THR A 15 -34.06 13.79 -7.72
N CYS A 16 -33.14 13.64 -6.77
CA CYS A 16 -32.07 14.61 -6.54
C CYS A 16 -31.09 14.67 -7.73
N VAL A 17 -30.75 13.51 -8.30
CA VAL A 17 -29.89 13.41 -9.48
C VAL A 17 -30.54 14.08 -10.69
N ASP A 18 -31.80 13.75 -10.98
CA ASP A 18 -32.57 14.32 -12.10
C ASP A 18 -32.74 15.85 -11.97
N ALA A 19 -33.05 16.33 -10.76
CA ALA A 19 -33.15 17.76 -10.47
C ALA A 19 -31.80 18.48 -10.68
N THR A 20 -30.69 17.81 -10.38
CA THR A 20 -29.35 18.36 -10.58
C THR A 20 -28.98 18.40 -12.06
N PHE A 21 -29.27 17.33 -12.82
CA PHE A 21 -29.07 17.29 -14.27
C PHE A 21 -29.85 18.36 -15.02
N THR A 22 -31.07 18.64 -14.59
CA THR A 22 -31.96 19.62 -15.24
C THR A 22 -31.82 21.05 -14.70
N ALA A 23 -30.90 21.27 -13.76
CA ALA A 23 -30.70 22.59 -13.15
C ALA A 23 -30.33 23.63 -14.23
N PRO A 24 -30.90 24.85 -14.15
CA PRO A 24 -30.65 25.93 -15.12
C PRO A 24 -29.32 26.63 -14.85
N VAL A 25 -28.23 25.87 -14.90
CA VAL A 25 -26.84 26.31 -14.76
C VAL A 25 -26.03 25.87 -15.98
N ASP A 26 -24.86 26.48 -16.18
CA ASP A 26 -23.92 26.01 -17.19
C ASP A 26 -23.37 24.61 -16.87
N GLN A 27 -22.71 24.01 -17.86
CA GLN A 27 -22.22 22.63 -17.77
C GLN A 27 -21.22 22.43 -16.64
N ASN A 28 -20.27 23.34 -16.44
CA ASN A 28 -19.25 23.20 -15.40
C ASN A 28 -19.88 23.19 -13.99
N ASN A 29 -20.84 24.10 -13.76
CA ASN A 29 -21.58 24.15 -12.51
C ASN A 29 -22.47 22.91 -12.31
N ARG A 30 -23.09 22.40 -13.37
CA ARG A 30 -23.87 21.14 -13.32
C ARG A 30 -23.00 19.96 -12.91
N ASP A 31 -21.84 19.80 -13.54
CA ASP A 31 -20.92 18.69 -13.27
C ASP A 31 -20.36 18.76 -11.84
N LEU A 32 -20.04 19.97 -11.37
CA LEU A 32 -19.67 20.19 -9.97
C LEU A 32 -20.79 19.81 -9.00
N LEU A 33 -22.05 20.17 -9.29
CA LEU A 33 -23.18 19.81 -8.45
C LEU A 33 -23.44 18.31 -8.42
N LEU A 34 -23.26 17.60 -9.54
CA LEU A 34 -23.39 16.15 -9.61
C LEU A 34 -22.29 15.45 -8.80
N ALA A 35 -21.04 15.91 -8.90
CA ALA A 35 -19.94 15.43 -8.06
C ALA A 35 -20.21 15.69 -6.57
N ALA A 36 -20.66 16.91 -6.22
CA ALA A 36 -21.02 17.25 -4.86
C ALA A 36 -22.19 16.39 -4.33
N LEU A 37 -23.19 16.10 -5.17
CA LEU A 37 -24.32 15.23 -4.83
C LEU A 37 -23.83 13.80 -4.51
N GLY A 38 -22.88 13.27 -5.27
CA GLY A 38 -22.26 11.97 -4.99
C GLY A 38 -21.52 11.96 -3.65
N ILE A 39 -20.68 12.97 -3.42
CA ILE A 39 -19.87 13.11 -2.20
C ILE A 39 -20.76 13.25 -0.96
N PHE A 40 -21.69 14.21 -0.96
CA PHE A 40 -22.57 14.42 0.19
C PHE A 40 -23.65 13.35 0.32
N GLY A 41 -24.04 12.73 -0.80
CA GLY A 41 -24.91 11.56 -0.80
C GLY A 41 -24.29 10.38 -0.08
N GLY A 42 -22.98 10.17 -0.18
CA GLY A 42 -22.25 9.13 0.57
C GLY A 42 -22.32 9.27 2.10
N LEU A 43 -22.72 10.44 2.63
CA LEU A 43 -22.97 10.63 4.07
C LEU A 43 -24.33 10.09 4.52
N VAL A 44 -25.24 9.79 3.58
CA VAL A 44 -26.63 9.42 3.84
C VAL A 44 -26.97 8.05 3.25
N TYR A 45 -26.33 7.67 2.14
CA TYR A 45 -26.63 6.46 1.37
C TYR A 45 -25.42 5.53 1.30
N GLU A 46 -25.71 4.24 1.11
CA GLU A 46 -24.69 3.23 0.86
C GLU A 46 -23.90 3.54 -0.42
N PRO A 47 -22.56 3.33 -0.43
CA PRO A 47 -21.72 3.62 -1.59
C PRO A 47 -22.21 2.96 -2.88
N GLN A 48 -22.75 1.74 -2.79
CA GLN A 48 -23.23 1.02 -3.96
C GLN A 48 -24.45 1.70 -4.62
N MET A 49 -25.33 2.29 -3.81
CA MET A 49 -26.52 3.01 -4.32
C MET A 49 -26.11 4.32 -4.99
N ILE A 50 -25.15 5.04 -4.42
CA ILE A 50 -24.59 6.26 -5.05
C ILE A 50 -23.96 5.91 -6.39
N LYS A 51 -23.10 4.88 -6.44
CA LYS A 51 -22.40 4.46 -7.67
C LYS A 51 -23.32 4.01 -8.80
N GLN A 52 -24.52 3.50 -8.48
CA GLN A 52 -25.50 3.10 -9.48
C GLN A 52 -26.11 4.32 -10.20
N LEU A 53 -26.33 5.42 -9.49
CA LEU A 53 -27.02 6.61 -10.01
C LEU A 53 -26.05 7.73 -10.42
N LEU A 54 -24.89 7.79 -9.78
CA LEU A 54 -23.79 8.72 -10.01
C LEU A 54 -22.50 7.92 -10.17
N PRO A 55 -22.31 7.23 -11.31
CA PRO A 55 -21.06 6.54 -11.59
C PRO A 55 -19.90 7.54 -11.65
N GLU A 56 -18.70 7.02 -11.40
CA GLU A 56 -17.49 7.81 -11.29
C GLU A 56 -17.21 8.70 -12.51
N GLY A 57 -17.48 8.20 -13.72
CA GLY A 57 -17.33 9.00 -14.94
C GLY A 57 -18.10 10.32 -14.92
N ILE A 58 -19.33 10.33 -14.38
CA ILE A 58 -20.14 11.55 -14.26
C ILE A 58 -19.51 12.52 -13.25
N MET A 59 -18.95 12.01 -12.15
CA MET A 59 -18.29 12.83 -11.15
C MET A 59 -16.97 13.42 -11.69
N GLN A 60 -16.24 12.69 -12.54
CA GLN A 60 -14.97 13.11 -13.16
C GLN A 60 -15.13 14.15 -14.28
N GLU A 61 -16.35 14.43 -14.73
CA GLU A 61 -16.63 15.58 -15.60
C GLU A 61 -16.41 16.90 -14.86
N SER A 62 -16.54 16.92 -13.53
CA SER A 62 -16.21 18.10 -12.72
C SER A 62 -14.70 18.38 -12.76
N PRO A 63 -14.26 19.58 -13.21
CA PRO A 63 -12.84 19.93 -13.21
C PRO A 63 -12.22 19.89 -11.81
N PHE A 64 -12.99 20.31 -10.80
CA PHE A 64 -12.57 20.26 -9.39
C PHE A 64 -12.34 18.82 -8.92
N PHE A 65 -13.27 17.92 -9.20
CA PHE A 65 -13.14 16.52 -8.78
C PHE A 65 -11.98 15.84 -9.51
N ARG A 66 -11.78 16.14 -10.80
CA ARG A 66 -10.67 15.63 -11.59
C ARG A 66 -9.31 16.04 -11.03
N GLU A 67 -9.13 17.32 -10.71
CA GLU A 67 -7.90 17.84 -10.09
C GLU A 67 -7.64 17.15 -8.74
N TYR A 68 -8.67 17.00 -7.91
CA TYR A 68 -8.54 16.31 -6.63
C TYR A 68 -8.14 14.83 -6.78
N ILE A 69 -8.73 14.10 -7.73
CA ILE A 69 -8.37 12.71 -8.01
C ILE A 69 -6.93 12.62 -8.52
N GLN A 70 -6.52 13.50 -9.43
CA GLN A 70 -5.16 13.53 -9.93
C GLN A 70 -4.14 13.75 -8.80
N GLU A 71 -4.36 14.72 -7.91
CA GLU A 71 -3.51 14.91 -6.74
C GLU A 71 -3.49 13.70 -5.80
N ALA A 72 -4.65 13.03 -5.64
CA ALA A 72 -4.75 11.84 -4.82
C ALA A 72 -3.96 10.65 -5.42
N GLU A 73 -4.01 10.48 -6.74
CA GLU A 73 -3.25 9.47 -7.48
C GLU A 73 -1.74 9.75 -7.41
N GLU A 74 -1.32 11.00 -7.64
CA GLU A 74 0.07 11.41 -7.55
C GLU A 74 0.64 11.14 -6.14
N ARG A 75 -0.06 11.58 -5.08
CA ARG A 75 0.33 11.30 -3.68
C ARG A 75 0.32 9.80 -3.37
N GLY A 76 -0.65 9.06 -3.93
CA GLY A 76 -0.75 7.61 -3.75
C GLY A 76 0.43 6.88 -4.38
N LEU A 77 0.81 7.28 -5.59
CA LEU A 77 1.94 6.74 -6.34
C LEU A 77 3.26 7.06 -5.64
N GLU A 78 3.47 8.31 -5.23
CA GLU A 78 4.69 8.75 -4.51
C GLU A 78 4.89 7.94 -3.22
N ARG A 79 3.85 7.88 -2.35
CA ARG A 79 3.91 7.10 -1.11
C ARG A 79 4.08 5.61 -1.35
N GLY A 80 3.45 5.09 -2.40
CA GLY A 80 3.57 3.69 -2.80
C GLY A 80 4.99 3.35 -3.24
N LEU A 81 5.59 4.21 -4.06
CA LEU A 81 6.95 4.06 -4.56
C LEU A 81 7.98 4.19 -3.44
N GLU A 82 7.86 5.19 -2.57
CA GLU A 82 8.76 5.41 -1.43
C GLU A 82 8.78 4.19 -0.50
N ARG A 83 7.60 3.75 -0.03
CA ARG A 83 7.48 2.57 0.84
C ARG A 83 7.93 1.29 0.15
N GLY A 84 7.64 1.16 -1.15
CA GLY A 84 8.05 0.01 -1.95
C GLY A 84 9.57 -0.07 -2.09
N LEU A 85 10.20 1.06 -2.38
CA LEU A 85 11.65 1.18 -2.53
C LEU A 85 12.37 0.93 -1.20
N GLU A 86 11.92 1.55 -0.11
CA GLU A 86 12.50 1.38 1.23
C GLU A 86 12.47 -0.11 1.65
N ARG A 87 11.29 -0.74 1.59
CA ARG A 87 11.14 -2.17 1.91
C ARG A 87 11.93 -3.07 0.96
N GLY A 88 11.98 -2.72 -0.32
CA GLY A 88 12.73 -3.45 -1.33
C GLY A 88 14.23 -3.42 -1.06
N LEU A 89 14.76 -2.24 -0.73
CA LEU A 89 16.16 -2.03 -0.41
C LEU A 89 16.55 -2.74 0.89
N GLU A 90 15.74 -2.63 1.94
CA GLU A 90 15.97 -3.32 3.21
C GLU A 90 16.00 -4.84 3.03
N ARG A 91 15.00 -5.41 2.34
CA ARG A 91 14.96 -6.86 2.03
C ARG A 91 16.16 -7.28 1.19
N GLY A 92 16.55 -6.47 0.20
CA GLY A 92 17.71 -6.71 -0.65
C GLY A 92 19.02 -6.73 0.16
N GLN A 93 19.20 -5.77 1.07
CA GLN A 93 20.37 -5.70 1.95
C GLN A 93 20.43 -6.88 2.91
N LYS A 94 19.30 -7.27 3.53
CA LYS A 94 19.23 -8.46 4.39
C LYS A 94 19.60 -9.72 3.62
N LYS A 95 18.97 -9.95 2.46
CA LYS A 95 19.25 -11.12 1.63
C LYS A 95 20.72 -11.18 1.20
N CYS A 96 21.27 -10.06 0.74
CA CYS A 96 22.68 -9.95 0.37
C CYS A 96 23.61 -10.29 1.56
N ALA A 97 23.34 -9.76 2.76
CA ALA A 97 24.14 -10.08 3.94
C ALA A 97 24.09 -11.57 4.30
N ILE A 98 22.91 -12.20 4.21
CA ILE A 98 22.73 -13.64 4.47
C ILE A 98 23.49 -14.47 3.42
N ASP A 99 23.31 -14.16 2.14
CA ASP A 99 23.97 -14.87 1.04
C ASP A 99 25.51 -14.80 1.20
N LEU A 100 26.05 -13.62 1.52
CA LEU A 100 27.49 -13.43 1.78
C LEU A 100 27.98 -14.17 3.02
N ILE A 101 27.19 -14.22 4.11
CA ILE A 101 27.54 -15.02 5.29
C ILE A 101 27.71 -16.49 4.91
N LEU A 102 26.72 -17.04 4.18
CA LEU A 102 26.72 -18.44 3.78
C LEU A 102 27.86 -18.75 2.81
N GLU A 103 28.14 -17.85 1.87
CA GLU A 103 29.24 -17.96 0.91
C GLU A 103 30.60 -18.03 1.64
N LEU A 104 30.89 -17.05 2.50
CA LEU A 104 32.16 -17.01 3.23
C LEU A 104 32.34 -18.21 4.19
N LEU A 105 31.27 -18.64 4.86
CA LEU A 105 31.31 -19.85 5.67
C LEU A 105 31.59 -21.09 4.81
N SER A 106 31.02 -21.15 3.60
CA SER A 106 31.18 -22.28 2.68
C SER A 106 32.61 -22.37 2.17
N GLU A 107 33.23 -21.23 1.86
CA GLU A 107 34.65 -21.14 1.52
C GLU A 107 35.55 -21.58 2.70
N GLN A 108 35.23 -21.13 3.91
CA GLN A 108 36.06 -21.36 5.08
C GLN A 108 36.00 -22.81 5.61
N PHE A 109 34.80 -23.41 5.66
CA PHE A 109 34.58 -24.70 6.32
C PHE A 109 34.22 -25.85 5.37
N GLN A 110 33.89 -25.55 4.10
CA GLN A 110 33.60 -26.56 3.06
C GLN A 110 32.56 -27.61 3.51
N SER A 111 31.51 -27.17 4.21
CA SER A 111 30.51 -28.03 4.83
C SER A 111 29.10 -27.76 4.33
N GLU A 112 28.39 -28.79 3.89
CA GLU A 112 26.99 -28.67 3.46
C GLU A 112 26.04 -28.28 4.61
N ALA A 113 26.45 -28.47 5.86
CA ALA A 113 25.67 -28.11 7.04
C ALA A 113 25.40 -26.59 7.13
N ILE A 114 26.15 -25.76 6.41
CA ILE A 114 26.01 -24.29 6.39
C ILE A 114 24.64 -23.88 5.86
N GLN A 115 24.07 -24.62 4.91
CA GLN A 115 22.74 -24.30 4.36
C GLN A 115 21.62 -24.43 5.40
N THR A 116 21.85 -25.20 6.48
CA THR A 116 20.89 -25.31 7.59
C THR A 116 20.77 -24.02 8.41
N LEU A 117 21.73 -23.10 8.30
CA LEU A 117 21.71 -21.80 8.98
C LEU A 117 20.84 -20.77 8.26
N LYS A 118 20.50 -20.99 6.99
CA LYS A 118 19.75 -20.01 6.19
C LYS A 118 18.41 -19.61 6.84
N PRO A 119 17.55 -20.55 7.29
CA PRO A 119 16.29 -20.18 7.94
C PRO A 119 16.51 -19.39 9.24
N ASP A 120 17.55 -19.71 10.02
CA ASP A 120 17.87 -19.01 11.27
C ASP A 120 18.33 -17.56 10.97
N LEU A 121 19.13 -17.37 9.93
CA LEU A 121 19.57 -16.05 9.48
C LEU A 121 18.42 -15.22 8.88
N GLU A 122 17.50 -15.84 8.14
CA GLU A 122 16.31 -15.17 7.58
C GLU A 122 15.34 -14.67 8.66
N ARG A 123 15.35 -15.27 9.85
CA ARG A 123 14.57 -14.82 11.02
C ARG A 123 15.16 -13.60 11.72
N ILE A 124 16.39 -13.22 11.41
CA ILE A 124 17.01 -12.03 12.00
C ILE A 124 16.47 -10.80 11.27
N ASP A 125 15.68 -10.00 11.99
CA ASP A 125 15.12 -8.77 11.43
C ASP A 125 16.12 -7.61 11.37
N ASP A 126 17.02 -7.55 12.35
CA ASP A 126 18.04 -6.52 12.45
C ASP A 126 19.16 -6.69 11.41
N LEU A 127 19.19 -5.80 10.41
CA LEU A 127 20.23 -5.77 9.39
C LEU A 127 21.63 -5.50 9.97
N ASP A 128 21.76 -4.69 11.01
CA ASP A 128 23.06 -4.41 11.61
C ASP A 128 23.59 -5.62 12.36
N ARG A 129 22.72 -6.44 12.94
CA ARG A 129 23.10 -7.76 13.46
C ARG A 129 23.61 -8.68 12.35
N LEU A 130 22.94 -8.74 11.20
CA LEU A 130 23.44 -9.50 10.04
C LEU A 130 24.82 -8.99 9.58
N LYS A 131 25.03 -7.67 9.53
CA LYS A 131 26.36 -7.10 9.21
C LYS A 131 27.42 -7.45 10.26
N GLN A 132 27.07 -7.55 11.54
CA GLN A 132 27.99 -8.00 12.58
C GLN A 132 28.38 -9.47 12.40
N LEU A 133 27.39 -10.33 12.13
CA LEU A 133 27.62 -11.74 11.84
C LEU A 133 28.52 -11.92 10.62
N LEU A 134 28.27 -11.18 9.54
CA LEU A 134 29.13 -11.15 8.34
C LEU A 134 30.59 -10.84 8.68
N ARG A 135 30.84 -9.81 9.51
CA ARG A 135 32.21 -9.45 9.95
C ARG A 135 32.84 -10.47 10.90
N ALA A 136 32.04 -11.33 11.53
CA ALA A 136 32.50 -12.36 12.47
C ALA A 136 32.91 -13.66 11.76
N VAL A 137 32.40 -13.92 10.54
CA VAL A 137 32.73 -15.13 9.76
C VAL A 137 34.24 -15.42 9.72
N PRO A 138 35.12 -14.53 9.20
CA PRO A 138 36.55 -14.83 9.06
C PRO A 138 37.29 -14.98 10.40
N LYS A 139 36.69 -14.55 11.52
CA LYS A 139 37.28 -14.63 12.87
C LYS A 139 36.82 -15.88 13.62
N THR A 140 35.87 -16.62 13.06
CA THR A 140 35.23 -17.73 13.74
C THR A 140 36.09 -19.00 13.62
N PRO A 141 36.40 -19.68 14.75
CA PRO A 141 37.27 -20.85 14.74
C PRO A 141 36.59 -22.15 14.25
N SER A 142 35.25 -22.24 14.32
CA SER A 142 34.49 -23.40 13.84
C SER A 142 33.06 -23.06 13.47
N LEU A 143 32.41 -23.89 12.64
CA LEU A 143 31.01 -23.72 12.26
C LEU A 143 30.07 -23.77 13.48
N GLU A 144 30.37 -24.59 14.49
CA GLU A 144 29.59 -24.66 15.74
C GLU A 144 29.66 -23.36 16.53
N ALA A 145 30.84 -22.73 16.61
CA ALA A 145 31.02 -21.44 17.27
C ALA A 145 30.20 -20.34 16.57
N PHE A 146 30.19 -20.34 15.23
CA PHE A 146 29.33 -19.41 14.47
C PHE A 146 27.85 -19.68 14.73
N THR A 147 27.43 -20.95 14.67
CA THR A 147 26.04 -21.37 14.89
C THR A 147 25.53 -20.93 16.26
N LYS A 148 26.38 -21.02 17.30
CA LYS A 148 26.05 -20.51 18.63
C LYS A 148 25.82 -18.99 18.61
N SER A 149 26.64 -18.25 17.88
CA SER A 149 26.55 -16.79 17.74
C SER A 149 25.25 -16.34 17.06
N VAL A 150 24.71 -17.18 16.16
CA VAL A 150 23.40 -16.97 15.51
C VAL A 150 22.25 -17.29 16.47
N ARG A 151 22.42 -18.22 17.41
CA ARG A 151 21.38 -18.68 18.35
C ARG A 151 21.31 -17.93 19.68
N GLU A 152 22.30 -17.10 20.00
CA GLU A 152 22.29 -16.19 21.17
C GLU A 152 21.34 -14.99 21.00
N ILE A 153 20.18 -15.23 20.37
CA ILE A 153 19.08 -14.28 20.19
C ILE A 153 18.21 -14.29 21.45
#